data_AF-A0A162SYE5-F1
#
_entry.id   AF-A0A162SYE5-F1
#
_cell.length_a   1.000
_cell.length_b   1.000
_cell.length_c   1.000
_cell.angle_alpha   90.00
_cell.angle_beta   90.00
_cell.angle_gamma   90.00
#
_symmetry.space_group_name_H-M   'P 1'
#
loop_
_entity.id
_entity.type
_entity.pdbx_description
1 polymer ?
#
loop_
_entity_poly.entity_id
_entity_poly.type
_entity_poly.pdbx_seq_one_letter_code
_entity_poly.pdbx_strand_id
1 'polypeptide(L)'
;MSNELVSFSEVRWSERCVQIAAEAARKCENSHDRYTVLFSEQVDLELATLPDAMRFKAIVQAQRWDYVSATQRAIVKLALPERSIT
;
A
#
# COMPACT_ATOMS: atom_id res chain seq x y z
N MET A 1 -23.91 17.43 -17.82
CA MET A 1 -23.15 17.14 -16.58
C MET A 1 -23.02 15.63 -16.45
N SER A 2 -22.24 15.00 -17.31
CA SER A 2 -22.07 13.54 -17.28
C SER A 2 -20.69 13.27 -16.72
N ASN A 3 -20.54 13.51 -15.42
CA ASN A 3 -19.30 13.22 -14.71
C ASN A 3 -19.32 11.74 -14.30
N GLU A 4 -19.37 10.85 -15.31
CA GLU A 4 -19.00 9.43 -15.20
C GLU A 4 -17.48 9.29 -15.05
N LEU A 5 -16.89 10.09 -14.16
CA LEU A 5 -15.60 9.78 -13.57
C LEU A 5 -15.85 8.56 -12.70
N VAL A 6 -15.67 7.38 -13.29
CA VAL A 6 -15.40 6.08 -12.66
C VAL A 6 -15.36 6.22 -11.15
N SER A 7 -16.51 6.01 -10.50
CA SER A 7 -16.69 6.31 -9.09
C SER A 7 -15.67 5.53 -8.28
N PHE A 8 -14.57 6.18 -7.87
CA PHE A 8 -13.67 5.66 -6.86
C PHE A 8 -14.49 5.54 -5.59
N SER A 9 -15.03 4.34 -5.39
CA SER A 9 -15.74 4.00 -4.17
C SER A 9 -14.66 3.72 -3.14
N GLU A 10 -14.55 4.61 -2.16
CA GLU A 10 -13.66 4.45 -1.01
C GLU A 10 -13.87 3.08 -0.34
N VAL A 11 -15.11 2.55 -0.40
CA VAL A 11 -15.46 1.21 0.06
C VAL A 11 -14.76 0.14 -0.77
N ARG A 12 -14.83 0.22 -2.11
CA ARG A 12 -14.14 -0.72 -3.01
C ARG A 12 -12.62 -0.66 -2.84
N TRP A 13 -12.07 0.53 -2.64
CA TRP A 13 -10.65 0.68 -2.37
C TRP A 13 -10.26 0.03 -1.04
N SER A 14 -11.06 0.25 0.01
CA SER A 14 -10.82 -0.38 1.31
C SER A 14 -10.92 -1.90 1.24
N GLU A 15 -11.92 -2.45 0.54
CA GLU A 15 -12.04 -3.89 0.30
C GLU A 15 -10.83 -4.43 -0.48
N ARG A 16 -10.35 -3.68 -1.47
CA ARG A 16 -9.16 -4.05 -2.24
C ARG A 16 -7.91 -4.05 -1.37
N CYS A 17 -7.70 -3.04 -0.53
CA CYS A 17 -6.62 -3.03 0.45
C CYS A 17 -6.68 -4.26 1.36
N VAL A 18 -7.86 -4.64 1.86
CA VAL A 18 -8.03 -5.84 2.70
C VAL A 18 -7.66 -7.12 1.93
N GLN A 19 -8.07 -7.24 0.67
CA GLN A 19 -7.70 -8.38 -0.18
C GLN A 19 -6.20 -8.45 -0.42
N ILE A 20 -5.56 -7.32 -0.72
CA ILE A 20 -4.11 -7.22 -0.93
C ILE A 20 -3.37 -7.60 0.35
N ALA A 21 -3.82 -7.10 1.51
CA ALA A 21 -3.28 -7.48 2.81
C ALA A 21 -3.40 -8.99 3.05
N ALA A 22 -4.57 -9.59 2.77
CA ALA A 22 -4.76 -11.03 2.91
C ALA A 22 -3.90 -11.87 1.94
N GLU A 23 -3.65 -11.38 0.73
CA GLU A 23 -2.74 -12.02 -0.23
C GLU A 23 -1.28 -11.88 0.20
N ALA A 24 -0.86 -10.70 0.63
CA ALA A 24 0.48 -10.45 1.17
C ALA A 24 0.73 -11.31 2.41
N ALA A 25 -0.24 -11.40 3.34
CA ALA A 25 -0.15 -12.23 4.55
C ALA A 25 0.00 -13.72 4.22
N ARG A 26 -0.67 -14.21 3.18
CA ARG A 26 -0.52 -15.60 2.71
C ARG A 26 0.85 -15.86 2.07
N LYS A 27 1.43 -14.85 1.40
CA LYS A 27 2.71 -14.96 0.71
C LYS A 27 3.93 -14.60 1.57
N CYS A 28 3.74 -13.98 2.74
CA CYS A 28 4.84 -13.40 3.49
C CYS A 28 5.60 -14.37 4.38
N GLU A 29 5.21 -15.65 4.47
CA GLU A 29 5.93 -16.71 5.22
C GLU A 29 6.45 -16.25 6.60
N ASN A 30 5.63 -15.46 7.33
CA ASN A 30 5.97 -14.86 8.64
C ASN A 30 7.02 -13.73 8.66
N SER A 31 7.46 -13.21 7.50
CA SER A 31 8.33 -12.03 7.42
C SER A 31 7.49 -10.75 7.27
N HIS A 32 7.55 -9.91 8.30
CA HIS A 32 6.84 -8.62 8.32
C HIS A 32 7.35 -7.67 7.23
N ASP A 33 8.67 -7.60 7.02
CA ASP A 33 9.26 -6.81 5.93
C ASP A 33 8.72 -7.22 4.56
N ARG A 34 8.56 -8.53 4.33
CA ARG A 34 8.07 -9.07 3.08
C ARG A 34 6.58 -8.82 2.88
N TYR A 35 5.80 -8.85 3.97
CA TYR A 35 4.40 -8.43 3.96
C TYR A 35 4.25 -6.98 3.52
N THR A 36 4.99 -6.05 4.16
CA THR A 36 4.90 -4.61 3.87
C THR A 36 5.34 -4.29 2.45
N VAL A 37 6.35 -5.00 1.94
CA VAL A 37 6.81 -4.88 0.55
C VAL A 37 5.73 -5.31 -0.44
N LEU A 38 5.18 -6.51 -0.28
CA LEU A 38 4.15 -7.06 -1.17
C LEU A 38 2.87 -6.23 -1.15
N PHE A 39 2.43 -5.81 0.03
CA PHE A 39 1.25 -4.96 0.18
C PHE A 39 1.44 -3.65 -0.58
N SER A 40 2.57 -2.98 -0.37
CA SER A 40 2.83 -1.68 -0.98
C SER A 40 3.06 -1.76 -2.48
N GLU A 41 3.74 -2.79 -2.99
CA GLU A 41 3.90 -3.01 -4.44
C GLU A 41 2.55 -3.23 -5.13
N GLN A 42 1.67 -4.00 -4.51
CA GLN A 42 0.37 -4.29 -5.09
C GLN A 42 -0.54 -3.05 -5.04
N VAL A 43 -0.45 -2.24 -3.98
CA VAL A 43 -1.10 -0.93 -3.91
C VAL A 43 -0.56 0.02 -4.98
N ASP A 44 0.76 0.05 -5.22
CA ASP A 44 1.38 0.85 -6.28
C ASP A 44 0.86 0.47 -7.68
N LEU A 45 0.67 -0.82 -7.95
CA LEU A 45 0.09 -1.30 -9.21
C LEU A 45 -1.36 -0.84 -9.37
N GLU A 46 -2.17 -0.90 -8.32
CA GLU A 46 -3.56 -0.43 -8.35
C GLU A 46 -3.65 1.10 -8.42
N LEU A 47 -2.69 1.82 -7.84
CA LEU A 47 -2.56 3.27 -8.01
C LEU A 47 -2.17 3.66 -9.43
N ALA A 48 -1.40 2.81 -10.13
CA ALA A 48 -1.02 3.02 -11.52
C ALA A 48 -2.18 2.79 -12.50
N THR A 49 -3.15 1.94 -12.17
CA THR A 49 -4.39 1.78 -12.96
C THR A 49 -5.39 2.92 -12.74
N LEU A 50 -5.23 3.68 -11.64
CA LEU A 50 -6.10 4.82 -11.32
C LEU A 50 -5.65 6.13 -11.99
N PRO A 51 -6.60 6.98 -12.43
CA PRO A 51 -6.32 8.34 -12.88
C PRO A 51 -5.70 9.19 -11.78
N ASP A 52 -4.80 10.12 -12.13
CA ASP A 52 -4.09 10.99 -11.18
C ASP A 52 -5.01 11.72 -10.18
N ALA A 53 -6.19 12.15 -10.64
CA ALA A 53 -7.19 12.80 -9.80
C ALA A 53 -7.74 11.92 -8.67
N MET A 54 -7.76 10.58 -8.86
CA MET A 54 -8.21 9.61 -7.87
C MET A 54 -7.04 8.97 -7.12
N ARG A 55 -5.85 8.91 -7.74
CA ARG A 55 -4.61 8.44 -7.12
C ARG A 55 -4.31 9.18 -5.81
N PHE A 56 -4.51 10.50 -5.78
CA PHE A 56 -4.29 11.27 -4.54
C PHE A 56 -5.20 10.80 -3.39
N LYS A 57 -6.50 10.60 -3.65
CA LYS A 57 -7.44 10.08 -2.63
C LYS A 57 -7.10 8.65 -2.21
N ALA A 58 -6.73 7.82 -3.17
CA ALA A 58 -6.34 6.44 -2.93
C ALA A 58 -5.08 6.33 -2.05
N ILE A 59 -4.08 7.18 -2.28
CA ILE A 59 -2.87 7.28 -1.44
C ILE A 59 -3.24 7.69 -0.03
N VAL A 60 -4.05 8.73 0.15
CA VAL A 60 -4.47 9.20 1.49
C VAL A 60 -5.18 8.09 2.26
N GLN A 61 -6.04 7.32 1.60
CA GLN A 61 -6.75 6.20 2.23
C GLN A 61 -5.82 5.01 2.51
N ALA A 62 -4.88 4.71 1.60
CA ALA A 62 -3.90 3.65 1.80
C ALA A 62 -2.94 3.97 2.95
N GLN A 63 -2.57 5.24 3.15
CA GLN A 63 -1.76 5.68 4.29
C GLN A 63 -2.42 5.36 5.65
N ARG A 64 -3.76 5.28 5.71
CA ARG A 64 -4.49 4.85 6.93
C ARG A 64 -4.33 3.36 7.24
N TRP A 65 -3.88 2.58 6.26
CA TRP A 65 -3.65 1.14 6.34
C TRP A 65 -2.15 0.81 6.38
N ASP A 66 -1.32 1.75 6.84
CA ASP A 66 0.15 1.62 6.88
C ASP A 66 0.78 1.40 5.50
N TYR A 67 0.20 1.98 4.44
CA TYR A 67 0.88 2.00 3.14
C TYR A 67 2.22 2.74 3.25
N VAL A 68 3.28 2.04 2.90
CA VAL A 68 4.64 2.57 2.92
C VAL A 68 5.16 2.64 1.48
N SER A 69 5.38 3.86 1.00
CA SER A 69 5.98 4.06 -0.33
C SER A 69 7.31 3.29 -0.43
N ALA A 70 7.69 2.85 -1.63
CA ALA A 70 8.96 2.17 -1.85
C ALA A 70 10.15 2.93 -1.25
N THR A 71 10.11 4.26 -1.31
CA THR A 71 11.11 5.16 -0.72
C THR A 71 11.14 5.06 0.81
N GLN A 72 9.98 5.08 1.49
CA GLN A 72 9.94 4.92 2.94
C GLN A 72 10.31 3.51 3.39
N ARG A 73 9.96 2.47 2.63
CA ARG A 73 10.40 1.09 2.90
C ARG A 73 11.93 0.99 2.83
N ALA A 74 12.54 1.59 1.82
CA ALA A 74 13.99 1.65 1.69
C ALA A 74 14.63 2.44 2.85
N ILE A 75 14.07 3.61 3.20
CA ILE A 75 14.58 4.43 4.30
C ILE A 75 14.50 3.70 5.64
N VAL A 76 13.38 3.05 5.98
CA VAL A 76 13.23 2.29 7.23
C VAL A 76 14.21 1.11 7.28
N LYS A 77 14.34 0.38 6.17
CA LYS A 77 15.31 -0.73 6.06
C LYS A 77 16.76 -0.27 6.19
N LEU A 78 17.09 0.93 5.69
CA LEU A 78 18.41 1.56 5.83
C LEU A 78 18.61 2.24 7.19
N ALA A 79 17.53 2.65 7.87
CA ALA A 79 17.56 3.29 9.19
C ALA A 79 17.60 2.30 10.36
N LEU A 80 17.54 0.99 10.08
CA LEU A 80 17.88 -0.09 11.00
C LEU A 80 19.28 -0.69 10.69
N PRO A 81 20.40 0.07 10.79
CA PRO A 81 21.65 -0.59 11.13
C PRO A 81 21.58 -0.85 12.64
N GLU A 82 21.48 -2.13 13.01
CA GLU A 82 21.84 -2.64 14.33
C GLU A 82 21.64 -1.67 15.50
N ARG A 83 20.45 -1.69 16.13
CA ARG A 83 20.42 -1.42 17.57
C ARG A 83 21.12 -2.60 18.25
N SER A 84 22.43 -2.51 18.25
CA SER A 84 23.36 -3.34 18.99
C SER A 84 22.83 -3.48 20.40
N ILE A 85 22.60 -4.74 20.74
CA ILE A 85 22.45 -5.23 22.09
C ILE A 85 23.65 -4.69 22.89
N THR A 86 23.40 -3.89 23.91
CA THR A 86 24.33 -3.65 25.03
C THR A 86 23.50 -3.47 26.29
#